data_AF-X1JB39-F1
#
_entry.id   AF-X1JB39-F1
#
_cell.length_a   1.000
_cell.length_b   1.000
_cell.length_c   1.000
_cell.angle_alpha   90.00
_cell.angle_beta   90.00
_cell.angle_gamma   90.00
#
_symmetry.space_group_name_H-M   'P 1'
#
loop_
_entity.id
_entity.type
_entity.pdbx_description
1 polymer ?
#
loop_
_entity_poly.entity_id
_entity_poly.type
_entity_poly.pdbx_seq_one_letter_code
_entity_poly.pdbx_strand_id
1 'polypeptide(L)'
;QKMKRNIQLTKGLIFSQRVMLALIDKGLSRQKAYELVQRNAMKSWKGNKSLLSLLKADPEVTAILPPSQLEPLFDEQYYLRYIDEVFKRLGLTETQWKASKVEPTELTPRAI
;
A
#
# COMPACT_ATOMS: atom_id res chain seq x y z
N GLN A 1 3.85 -12.27 -11.14
CA GLN A 1 5.06 -11.54 -11.60
C GLN A 1 4.75 -10.21 -12.30
N LYS A 2 3.90 -10.16 -13.34
CA LYS A 2 3.57 -8.90 -14.04
C LYS A 2 2.96 -7.80 -13.14
N MET A 3 2.05 -8.15 -12.23
CA MET A 3 1.41 -7.18 -11.33
C MET A 3 2.42 -6.44 -10.42
N LYS A 4 3.32 -7.19 -9.77
CA LYS A 4 4.37 -6.61 -8.91
C LYS A 4 5.33 -5.73 -9.71
N ARG A 5 5.69 -6.15 -10.93
CA ARG A 5 6.48 -5.32 -11.85
C ARG A 5 5.78 -3.99 -12.17
N ASN A 6 4.47 -4.01 -12.45
CA ASN A 6 3.71 -2.79 -12.75
C ASN A 6 3.71 -1.81 -11.57
N ILE A 7 3.61 -2.31 -10.34
CA ILE A 7 3.74 -1.49 -9.13
C ILE A 7 5.14 -0.86 -9.07
N GLN A 8 6.19 -1.63 -9.32
CA GLN A 8 7.58 -1.13 -9.32
C GLN A 8 7.85 -0.08 -10.41
N LEU A 9 7.13 -0.10 -11.53
CA LEU A 9 7.23 0.93 -12.58
C LEU A 9 6.89 2.33 -12.07
N THR A 10 6.08 2.44 -11.00
CA THR A 10 5.76 3.72 -10.36
C THR A 10 6.93 4.31 -9.58
N LYS A 11 8.07 3.60 -9.47
CA LYS A 11 9.28 4.07 -8.77
C LYS A 11 9.02 4.45 -7.29
N GLY A 12 8.01 3.83 -6.69
CA GLY A 12 7.61 4.04 -5.30
C GLY A 12 6.65 5.21 -5.08
N LEU A 13 6.12 5.83 -6.14
CA LEU A 13 5.18 6.95 -6.02
C LEU A 13 3.89 6.59 -5.28
N ILE A 14 3.46 5.33 -5.31
CA ILE A 14 2.28 4.85 -4.56
C ILE A 14 2.41 5.04 -3.04
N PHE A 15 3.64 5.13 -2.53
CA PHE A 15 3.92 5.31 -1.10
C PHE A 15 3.93 6.79 -0.67
N SER A 16 3.76 7.73 -1.61
CA SER A 16 3.82 9.18 -1.34
C SER A 16 2.88 9.64 -0.21
N GLN A 17 1.65 9.12 -0.19
CA GLN A 17 0.70 9.43 0.88
C GLN A 17 1.19 8.97 2.26
N ARG A 18 1.81 7.79 2.36
CA ARG A 18 2.36 7.29 3.63
C ARG A 18 3.48 8.18 4.14
N VAL A 19 4.35 8.65 3.25
CA VAL A 19 5.41 9.60 3.61
C VAL A 19 4.81 10.92 4.10
N MET A 20 3.79 11.44 3.41
CA MET A 20 3.11 12.69 3.81
C MET A 20 2.49 12.55 5.21
N LEU A 21 1.78 11.45 5.48
CA LEU A 21 1.19 11.20 6.80
C LEU A 21 2.27 11.06 7.88
N ALA A 22 3.36 10.33 7.61
CA ALA A 22 4.46 10.19 8.55
C ALA A 22 5.13 11.53 8.90
N LEU A 23 5.24 12.46 7.94
CA LEU A 23 5.73 13.81 8.20
C LEU A 23 4.75 14.62 9.07
N ILE A 24 3.45 14.49 8.81
CA ILE A 24 2.40 15.13 9.63
C ILE A 24 2.44 14.59 11.07
N ASP A 25 2.58 13.28 11.24
CA ASP A 25 2.67 12.63 12.56
C ASP A 25 3.91 13.08 13.35
N LYS A 26 4.95 13.56 12.64
CA LYS A 26 6.16 14.17 13.25
C LYS A 26 6.01 15.67 13.52
N GLY A 27 4.83 16.25 13.32
CA GLY A 27 4.50 17.62 13.68
C GLY A 27 4.51 18.62 12.52
N LEU A 28 4.65 18.17 11.26
CA LEU A 28 4.55 19.11 10.12
C LEU A 28 3.10 19.48 9.85
N SER A 29 2.90 20.73 9.43
CA SER A 29 1.64 21.11 8.82
C SER A 29 1.40 20.27 7.55
N ARG A 30 0.12 19.96 7.29
CA ARG A 30 -0.28 19.22 6.09
C ARG A 30 0.25 19.86 4.80
N GLN A 31 0.22 21.19 4.72
CA GLN A 31 0.72 21.92 3.56
C GLN A 31 2.23 21.70 3.36
N LYS A 32 3.04 21.85 4.41
CA LYS A 32 4.50 21.66 4.30
C LYS A 32 4.84 20.21 3.97
N ALA A 33 4.16 19.25 4.59
CA ALA A 33 4.33 17.83 4.27
C ALA A 33 3.98 17.53 2.80
N TYR A 34 2.89 18.11 2.30
CA TYR A 34 2.50 17.99 0.89
C TYR A 34 3.57 18.57 -0.04
N GLU A 35 4.06 19.78 0.21
CA GLU A 35 5.10 20.42 -0.61
C GLU A 35 6.39 19.58 -0.70
N LEU A 36 6.87 19.07 0.44
CA LEU A 36 8.07 18.24 0.52
C LEU A 36 7.92 16.92 -0.23
N VAL A 37 6.77 16.27 -0.10
CA VAL A 37 6.50 15.01 -0.82
C VAL A 37 6.30 15.27 -2.31
N GLN A 38 5.51 16.27 -2.67
CA GLN A 38 5.17 16.60 -4.06
C GLN A 38 6.43 16.95 -4.86
N ARG A 39 7.34 17.78 -4.33
CA ARG A 39 8.56 18.17 -5.07
C ARG A 39 9.45 16.96 -5.39
N ASN A 40 9.52 15.99 -4.48
CA ASN A 40 10.30 14.76 -4.69
C ASN A 40 9.56 13.77 -5.59
N ALA A 41 8.24 13.66 -5.47
CA ALA A 41 7.42 12.86 -6.37
C ALA A 41 7.53 13.34 -7.82
N MET A 42 7.47 14.65 -8.06
CA MET A 42 7.61 15.22 -9.40
C MET A 42 9.00 14.97 -10.01
N LYS A 43 10.05 15.00 -9.18
CA LYS A 43 11.42 14.61 -9.61
C LYS A 43 11.49 13.12 -9.99
N SER A 44 10.83 12.25 -9.23
CA SER A 44 10.79 10.81 -9.53
C SER A 44 10.01 10.52 -10.81
N TRP A 45 8.90 11.23 -11.03
CA TRP A 45 8.07 11.12 -12.23
C TRP A 45 8.82 11.50 -13.50
N LYS A 46 9.51 12.64 -13.49
CA LYS A 46 10.26 13.16 -14.64
C LYS A 46 11.61 12.46 -14.86
N GLY A 47 12.21 11.95 -13.79
CA GLY A 47 13.56 11.38 -13.81
C GLY A 47 13.57 9.85 -13.73
N ASN A 48 14.77 9.29 -13.53
CA ASN A 48 14.96 7.84 -13.38
C ASN A 48 15.28 7.38 -11.96
N LYS A 49 15.14 8.27 -10.97
CA LYS A 49 15.38 7.97 -9.56
C LYS A 49 14.07 7.58 -8.85
N SER A 50 14.17 6.68 -7.87
CA SER A 50 13.02 6.29 -7.04
C SER A 50 12.64 7.41 -6.08
N LEU A 51 11.36 7.47 -5.68
CA LEU A 51 10.90 8.42 -4.67
C LEU A 51 11.71 8.28 -3.37
N LEU A 52 11.95 7.05 -2.91
CA LEU A 52 12.74 6.79 -1.70
C LEU A 52 14.16 7.38 -1.79
N SER A 53 14.85 7.17 -2.91
CA SER A 53 16.20 7.74 -3.09
C SER A 53 16.21 9.27 -3.07
N LEU A 54 15.19 9.91 -3.64
CA LEU A 54 15.06 11.36 -3.65
C LEU A 54 14.76 11.91 -2.26
N LEU A 55 13.88 11.26 -1.49
CA LEU A 55 13.56 11.64 -0.12
C LEU A 55 14.77 11.49 0.82
N LYS A 56 15.56 10.41 0.69
CA LYS A 56 16.80 10.24 1.46
C LYS A 56 17.87 11.28 1.15
N ALA A 57 17.83 11.86 -0.06
CA ALA A 57 18.75 12.91 -0.48
C ALA A 57 18.23 14.32 -0.17
N ASP A 58 17.00 14.45 0.36
CA ASP A 58 16.40 15.73 0.70
C ASP A 58 16.66 16.05 2.19
N PRO A 59 17.49 17.07 2.51
CA PRO A 59 17.84 17.40 3.88
C PRO A 59 16.63 17.85 4.72
N GLU A 60 15.66 18.54 4.12
CA GLU A 60 14.46 18.95 4.85
C GLU A 60 13.64 17.72 5.26
N VAL A 61 13.55 16.71 4.40
CA VAL A 61 12.86 15.45 4.74
C VAL A 61 13.64 14.66 5.78
N THR A 62 14.96 14.47 5.58
CA THR A 62 15.77 13.61 6.45
C THR A 62 16.03 14.20 7.84
N ALA A 63 15.93 15.52 8.00
CA ALA A 63 15.93 16.16 9.31
C ALA A 63 14.74 15.73 10.20
N ILE A 64 13.62 15.31 9.59
CA ILE A 64 12.39 14.93 10.30
C ILE A 64 12.21 13.41 10.30
N LEU A 65 12.40 12.79 9.13
CA LEU A 65 12.30 11.35 8.92
C LEU A 65 13.66 10.83 8.46
N PRO A 66 14.53 10.37 9.38
CA PRO A 66 15.82 9.82 9.00
C PRO A 66 15.64 8.58 8.11
N PRO A 67 16.65 8.19 7.31
CA PRO A 67 16.55 7.08 6.36
C PRO A 67 15.97 5.78 6.94
N SER A 68 16.32 5.44 8.18
CA SER A 68 15.81 4.25 8.89
C SER A 68 14.30 4.27 9.17
N GLN A 69 13.70 5.47 9.24
CA GLN A 69 12.25 5.64 9.37
C GLN A 69 11.55 5.78 8.01
N LEU A 70 12.26 6.22 6.96
CA LEU A 70 11.73 6.31 5.61
C LEU A 70 11.58 4.94 4.95
N GLU A 71 12.57 4.05 5.08
CA GLU A 71 12.58 2.75 4.39
C GLU A 71 11.33 1.89 4.67
N PRO A 72 10.84 1.74 5.93
CA PRO A 72 9.64 0.95 6.21
C PRO A 72 8.35 1.51 5.60
N LEU A 73 8.33 2.80 5.23
CA LEU A 73 7.17 3.42 4.56
C LEU A 73 7.00 2.93 3.11
N PHE A 74 8.03 2.29 2.55
CA PHE A 74 8.05 1.74 1.19
C PHE A 74 7.80 0.22 1.16
N ASP A 75 7.27 -0.35 2.25
CA ASP A 75 6.84 -1.74 2.30
C ASP A 75 5.40 -1.91 1.77
N GLU A 76 5.22 -2.77 0.76
CA GLU A 76 3.94 -3.14 0.18
C GLU A 76 3.05 -3.94 1.13
N GLN A 77 3.65 -4.68 2.09
CA GLN A 77 2.91 -5.47 3.08
C GLN A 77 2.01 -4.60 3.95
N TYR A 78 2.35 -3.33 4.12
CA TYR A 78 1.47 -2.37 4.79
C TYR A 78 0.08 -2.34 4.17
N TYR A 79 -0.04 -2.36 2.83
CA TYR A 79 -1.34 -2.33 2.17
C TYR A 79 -2.09 -3.67 2.21
N LEU A 80 -1.39 -4.76 2.50
CA LEU A 80 -1.96 -6.10 2.59
C LEU A 80 -2.37 -6.48 4.02
N ARG A 81 -2.04 -5.66 5.02
CA ARG A 81 -2.20 -5.98 6.45
C ARG A 81 -3.61 -6.35 6.92
N TYR A 82 -4.65 -5.99 6.16
CA TYR A 82 -6.05 -6.29 6.49
C TYR A 82 -6.68 -7.31 5.55
N ILE A 83 -5.90 -7.99 4.72
CA ILE A 83 -6.46 -8.94 3.73
C ILE A 83 -7.26 -10.04 4.42
N ASP A 84 -6.73 -10.63 5.50
CA ASP A 84 -7.41 -11.71 6.22
C ASP A 84 -8.74 -11.25 6.85
N GLU A 85 -8.77 -10.01 7.37
CA GLU A 85 -9.97 -9.42 7.95
C GLU A 85 -11.06 -9.21 6.89
N VAL A 86 -10.68 -8.72 5.70
CA VAL A 86 -11.60 -8.55 4.57
C VAL A 86 -12.13 -9.90 4.10
N PHE A 87 -11.29 -10.91 3.96
CA PHE A 87 -11.71 -12.26 3.57
C PHE A 87 -12.66 -12.88 4.58
N LYS A 88 -12.40 -12.70 5.88
CA LYS A 88 -13.29 -13.15 6.97
C LYS A 88 -14.67 -12.49 6.90
N ARG A 89 -14.74 -11.18 6.65
CA ARG A 89 -16.00 -10.44 6.52
C ARG A 89 -16.84 -10.90 5.34
N LEU A 90 -16.19 -11.30 4.25
CA LEU A 90 -16.86 -11.80 3.05
C LEU A 90 -17.21 -13.29 3.11
N GLY A 91 -16.86 -13.99 4.19
CA GLY A 91 -17.09 -15.44 4.28
C GLY A 91 -16.16 -16.29 3.41
N LEU A 92 -15.02 -15.73 2.99
CA LEU A 92 -14.08 -16.35 2.04
C LEU A 92 -12.88 -17.01 2.73
N THR A 93 -12.97 -17.28 4.03
CA THR A 93 -11.96 -18.11 4.71
C THR A 93 -12.14 -19.59 4.33
N GLU A 94 -11.08 -20.39 4.36
CA GLU A 94 -11.15 -21.79 3.95
C GLU A 94 -12.24 -22.58 4.69
N THR A 95 -12.44 -22.29 5.97
CA THR A 95 -13.47 -22.91 6.82
C THR A 95 -14.88 -22.50 6.42
N GLN A 96 -15.11 -21.22 6.10
CA GLN A 96 -16.41 -20.70 5.68
C GLN A 96 -16.78 -21.12 4.25
N TRP A 97 -15.81 -21.12 3.33
CA TRP A 97 -16.01 -21.57 1.96
C TRP A 97 -16.34 -23.06 1.88
N LYS A 98 -15.66 -23.91 2.66
CA LYS A 98 -15.97 -25.35 2.73
C LYS A 98 -17.35 -25.61 3.36
N ALA A 99 -17.75 -24.86 4.38
CA ALA A 99 -19.10 -24.95 4.95
C ALA A 99 -20.20 -24.57 3.94
N SER A 100 -19.95 -23.60 3.05
CA SER A 100 -20.90 -23.21 2.00
C SER A 100 -21.03 -24.20 0.83
N LYS A 101 -20.12 -25.19 0.71
CA LYS A 101 -20.16 -26.23 -0.33
C LYS A 101 -20.90 -27.51 0.10
N VAL A 102 -21.32 -27.60 1.36
CA VAL A 102 -22.12 -28.73 1.85
C VAL A 102 -23.58 -28.30 1.86
N GLU A 103 -24.26 -28.53 0.74
CA GLU A 103 -25.70 -28.85 0.57
C GLU A 103 -26.04 -28.78 -0.94
N PRO A 104 -25.92 -29.90 -1.67
CA PRO A 104 -26.75 -30.14 -2.84
C PRO A 104 -27.68 -31.32 -2.56
N THR A 105 -28.62 -31.17 -1.61
CA THR A 105 -29.60 -32.23 -1.30
C THR A 105 -30.97 -32.00 -1.96
N GLU A 106 -31.16 -30.94 -2.77
CA GLU A 106 -32.46 -30.63 -3.38
C GLU A 106 -32.41 -30.29 -4.90
N LEU A 107 -31.55 -30.95 -5.69
CA LEU A 107 -31.57 -30.83 -7.15
C LEU A 107 -31.76 -32.16 -7.88
N THR A 108 -32.49 -33.10 -7.29
CA THR A 108 -33.07 -34.21 -8.08
C THR A 108 -34.35 -33.72 -8.76
N PRO A 109 -34.46 -33.80 -10.10
CA PRO A 109 -35.75 -33.59 -10.76
C PRO A 109 -36.71 -34.63 -10.21
N ARG A 110 -37.84 -34.20 -9.64
CA ARG A 110 -38.95 -35.12 -9.35
C ARG A 110 -39.50 -35.58 -10.68
N ALA A 111 -39.15 -36.80 -11.08
CA ALA A 111 -39.82 -37.48 -12.18
C ALA A 111 -41.28 -37.72 -11.77
N ILE A 112 -42.20 -37.30 -12.64
CA ILE A 112 -43.62 -37.66 -12.62
C ILE A 112 -43.76 -39.01 -13.31
#